data_AF-A0A5B0D7R4-F1
#
_entry.id   AF-A0A5B0D7R4-F1
#
_cell.length_a   1.000
_cell.length_b   1.000
_cell.length_c   1.000
_cell.angle_alpha   90.00
_cell.angle_beta   90.00
_cell.angle_gamma   90.00
#
_symmetry.space_group_name_H-M   'P 1'
#
loop_
_entity.id
_entity.type
_entity.pdbx_description
1 polymer ?
#
loop_
_entity_poly.entity_id
_entity_poly.type
_entity_poly.pdbx_seq_one_letter_code
_entity_poly.pdbx_strand_id
1 'polypeptide(L)' 'MTTTDRTPDSDDEMTSEEKRHDQLTAAPEATEADAAPRIEVSEHDGTTRIDIAPDAAVRPGPGPGVDTDD' A
#
# COMPACT_ATOMS: atom_id res chain seq x y z
N MET A 1 -10.03 16.49 -20.26
CA MET A 1 -9.12 16.20 -19.13
C MET A 1 -8.23 15.05 -19.56
N THR A 2 -6.98 15.35 -19.92
CA THR A 2 -5.98 14.33 -20.23
C THR A 2 -5.48 13.79 -18.90
N THR A 3 -5.85 12.57 -18.54
CA THR A 3 -5.00 11.74 -17.68
C THR A 3 -3.67 11.64 -18.41
N THR A 4 -2.65 12.33 -17.91
CA THR A 4 -1.28 12.11 -18.36
C THR A 4 -1.02 10.62 -18.15
N ASP A 5 -0.95 9.90 -19.27
CA ASP A 5 -0.41 8.55 -19.36
C ASP A 5 1.06 8.66 -18.92
N ARG A 6 1.28 8.55 -17.61
CA ARG A 6 2.61 8.54 -17.03
C ARG A 6 3.14 7.13 -17.27
N THR A 7 3.61 6.90 -18.49
CA THR A 7 4.55 5.82 -18.79
C THR A 7 5.69 5.98 -17.78
N PRO A 8 5.92 5.02 -16.86
CA PRO A 8 7.09 5.08 -16.01
C PRO A 8 8.31 5.09 -16.93
N ASP A 9 9.09 6.17 -16.88
CA ASP A 9 10.36 6.28 -17.61
C ASP A 9 11.17 5.01 -17.35
N SER A 10 11.61 4.37 -18.43
CA SER A 10 12.37 3.12 -18.44
C SER A 10 13.82 3.34 -17.99
N ASP A 11 14.04 4.13 -16.95
CA ASP A 11 15.34 4.39 -16.33
C ASP A 11 15.55 3.47 -15.12
N ASP A 12 15.32 2.15 -15.27
CA ASP A 12 15.32 1.29 -14.10
C ASP A 12 15.75 -0.15 -14.33
N GLU A 13 16.91 -0.47 -13.78
CA GLU A 13 17.33 -1.86 -13.57
C GLU A 13 16.44 -2.57 -12.51
N MET A 14 15.67 -1.82 -11.71
CA MET A 14 14.82 -2.36 -10.65
C MET A 14 13.32 -2.34 -11.02
N THR A 15 12.62 -3.39 -10.58
CA THR A 15 11.17 -3.49 -10.73
C THR A 15 10.43 -2.49 -9.83
N SER A 16 9.17 -2.19 -10.14
CA SER A 16 8.32 -1.32 -9.29
C SER A 16 8.20 -1.83 -7.85
N GLU A 17 8.24 -3.14 -7.66
CA GLU A 17 8.22 -3.80 -6.34
C GLU A 17 9.49 -3.45 -5.55
N GLU A 18 10.65 -3.53 -6.21
CA GLU A 18 11.97 -3.22 -5.62
C GLU A 18 12.10 -1.74 -5.27
N LYS A 19 11.63 -0.84 -6.15
CA LYS A 19 11.59 0.60 -5.85
C LYS A 19 10.74 0.93 -4.63
N ARG A 20 9.56 0.30 -4.54
CA ARG A 20 8.66 0.51 -3.40
C ARG A 20 9.30 -0.02 -2.13
N HIS A 21 9.91 -1.20 -2.20
CA HIS A 21 10.63 -1.77 -1.07
C HIS A 21 11.72 -0.82 -0.56
N ASP A 22 12.61 -0.34 -1.44
CA ASP A 22 13.68 0.61 -1.09
C ASP A 22 13.11 1.91 -0.50
N GLN A 23 12.07 2.47 -1.10
CA GLN A 23 11.41 3.68 -0.58
C GLN A 23 10.84 3.49 0.83
N LEU A 24 10.36 2.30 1.18
CA LEU A 24 9.78 1.99 2.49
C LEU A 24 10.86 1.65 3.53
N THR A 25 12.04 1.21 3.11
CA THR A 25 13.17 0.86 4.00
C THR A 25 14.25 1.94 4.11
N ALA A 26 14.17 3.00 3.30
CA ALA A 26 15.16 4.08 3.30
C ALA A 26 15.15 4.98 4.54
N ALA A 27 14.07 4.98 5.34
CA ALA A 27 13.97 5.84 6.52
C ALA A 27 14.83 5.31 7.69
N PRO A 28 15.40 6.19 8.52
CA PRO A 28 16.04 5.77 9.76
C PRO A 28 15.00 5.08 10.65
N GLU A 29 15.36 3.91 11.21
CA GLU A 29 14.48 3.02 11.98
C GLU A 29 13.44 2.24 11.17
N ALA A 30 13.43 2.33 9.84
CA ALA A 30 12.62 1.45 9.01
C ALA A 30 13.09 -0.01 9.11
N THR A 31 12.12 -0.92 9.03
CA THR A 31 12.36 -2.37 9.12
C THR A 31 11.85 -3.08 7.88
N GLU A 32 12.26 -4.33 7.66
CA GLU A 32 11.73 -5.18 6.58
C GLU A 32 10.20 -5.32 6.62
N ALA A 33 9.61 -5.30 7.83
CA ALA A 33 8.16 -5.32 8.00
C ALA A 33 7.48 -4.08 7.42
N ASP A 34 8.22 -2.99 7.21
CA ASP A 34 7.69 -1.78 6.59
C ASP A 34 7.48 -1.90 5.08
N ALA A 35 8.21 -2.80 4.42
CA ALA A 35 8.00 -3.12 3.02
C ALA A 35 6.99 -4.26 2.79
N ALA A 36 6.53 -4.93 3.86
CA ALA A 36 5.57 -6.03 3.75
C ALA A 36 4.21 -5.55 3.18
N PRO A 37 3.56 -6.35 2.31
CA PRO A 37 2.22 -6.05 1.82
C PRO A 37 1.21 -5.96 2.97
N ARG A 38 0.56 -4.80 3.15
CA ARG A 38 -0.46 -4.58 4.19
C ARG A 38 -1.89 -4.66 3.70
N ILE A 39 -2.08 -4.77 2.38
CA ILE A 39 -3.38 -4.70 1.71
C ILE A 39 -3.57 -5.98 0.90
N GLU A 40 -4.69 -6.65 1.12
CA GLU A 40 -5.14 -7.77 0.31
C GLU A 40 -6.21 -7.28 -0.66
N VAL A 41 -6.00 -7.56 -1.95
CA VAL A 41 -6.97 -7.26 -2.99
C VAL A 41 -7.57 -8.57 -3.47
N SER A 42 -8.88 -8.72 -3.33
CA SER A 42 -9.62 -9.90 -3.78
C SER A 42 -10.77 -9.47 -4.68
N GLU A 43 -11.16 -10.35 -5.60
CA GLU A 43 -12.30 -10.13 -6.48
C GLU A 43 -13.45 -11.03 -6.04
N HIS A 44 -14.61 -10.45 -5.76
CA HIS A 44 -15.82 -11.17 -5.35
C HIS A 44 -17.05 -10.56 -6.01
N ASP A 45 -17.87 -11.39 -6.67
CA ASP A 45 -19.09 -10.96 -7.36
C ASP A 45 -18.91 -9.77 -8.33
N GLY A 46 -17.79 -9.73 -9.05
CA GLY A 46 -17.46 -8.61 -9.94
C GLY A 46 -17.11 -7.30 -9.22
N THR A 47 -16.90 -7.35 -7.90
CA THR A 47 -16.45 -6.23 -7.07
C THR A 47 -15.02 -6.50 -6.58
N THR A 48 -14.14 -5.53 -6.79
CA THR A 48 -12.80 -5.55 -6.18
C THR A 48 -12.91 -5.14 -4.72
N ARG A 49 -12.63 -6.09 -3.83
CA ARG A 49 -12.60 -5.90 -2.39
C ARG A 49 -11.16 -5.64 -1.95
N ILE A 50 -10.98 -4.60 -1.15
CA ILE A 50 -9.68 -4.20 -0.60
C ILE A 50 -9.79 -4.34 0.92
N ASP A 51 -9.05 -5.28 1.49
CA ASP A 51 -9.00 -5.53 2.93
C ASP A 51 -7.60 -5.24 3.48
N ILE A 52 -7.51 -4.96 4.79
CA ILE A 52 -6.24 -4.83 5.49
C ILE A 52 -5.76 -6.21 5.90
N ALA A 53 -4.56 -6.59 5.46
CA ALA A 53 -3.94 -7.88 5.75
C ALA A 53 -3.98 -8.19 7.26
N PRO A 54 -4.25 -9.46 7.65
CA PRO A 54 -4.42 -9.84 9.05
C PRO A 54 -3.18 -9.53 9.90
N ASP A 55 -2.00 -9.67 9.30
CA ASP A 55 -0.66 -9.48 9.84
C ASP A 55 -0.12 -8.04 9.74
N ALA A 56 -0.91 -7.10 9.20
CA ALA A 56 -0.51 -5.70 9.14
C ALA A 56 -0.27 -5.12 10.55
N ALA A 57 0.96 -4.65 10.80
CA ALA A 57 1.38 -4.13 12.10
C ALA A 57 0.63 -2.86 12.55
N VAL A 58 0.14 -2.05 11.60
CA VAL A 58 -0.64 -0.83 11.86
C VAL A 58 -1.91 -0.90 11.02
N ARG A 59 -3.05 -0.67 11.66
CA ARG A 59 -4.37 -0.61 11.00
C ARG A 59 -4.85 0.84 10.93
N PRO A 60 -5.49 1.25 9.81
CA PRO A 60 -6.16 2.54 9.75
C PRO A 60 -7.14 2.69 10.92
N GLY A 61 -7.11 3.85 11.55
CA GLY A 61 -8.02 4.17 12.64
C GLY A 61 -9.47 4.31 12.15
N PRO A 62 -10.42 4.42 13.10
CA PRO A 62 -11.81 4.69 12.79
C PRO A 62 -11.92 6.02 12.03
N GLY A 63 -12.51 6.00 10.83
CA GLY A 63 -12.62 7.19 9.97
C GLY A 63 -13.54 8.27 10.56
N PRO A 64 -13.47 9.53 10.09
CA PRO A 64 -14.32 10.59 10.61
C PRO A 64 -15.83 10.22 10.54
N GLY A 65 -16.52 10.33 11.67
CA GLY A 65 -17.95 10.00 11.80
C GLY A 65 -18.27 8.60 12.31
N VAL A 66 -17.28 7.80 12.68
CA VAL A 66 -17.51 6.60 13.50
C VAL A 66 -17.40 6.99 14.97
N ASP A 67 -18.47 6.77 15.72
CA ASP A 67 -18.46 6.90 17.16
C ASP A 67 -17.52 5.83 17.71
N THR A 68 -16.31 6.26 18.09
CA THR A 68 -15.42 5.42 18.89
C THR A 68 -15.84 5.68 20.33
N ASP A 69 -17.00 5.15 20.73
CA ASP A 69 -17.39 5.11 22.14
C ASP A 69 -16.32 4.30 22.89
N ASP A 70 -15.57 4.99 23.75
CA ASP A 70 -14.76 4.39 24.82
C ASP A 70 -15.58 4.36 26.12
#